data_AF-A6WAB8-F1
#
_entry.id   AF-A6WAB8-F1
#
_cell.length_a   1.000
_cell.length_b   1.000
_cell.length_c   1.000
_cell.angle_alpha   90.00
_cell.angle_beta   90.00
_cell.angle_gamma   90.00
#
_symmetry.space_group_name_H-M   'P 1'
#
loop_
_entity.id
_entity.type
_entity.pdbx_description
1 polymer ?
#
loop_
_entity_poly.entity_id
_entity_poly.type
_entity_poly.pdbx_seq_one_letter_code
_entity_poly.pdbx_strand_id
1 'polypeptide(L)'
;MNQDDSFQLRDLLEQAGGAGLSQGEAETVFAQAWARIEEGIAREPGDTAEKSASARRLDVLALQPQRRRRRARAIVITSAVLLAGASSAAAAEYIAARTGQHLNGWELGAAGPGEVLDQGGSDYRQVLEDSVAGIPFAPGYEAQRADTLTQGMLQAEAGSQLTEGAARAQFARNALCTWADAWVVAQAAGNTTAQAQAVATLAAAHDWPDVQALDEYGPATSFAWLAPLESAARAGDRQGVLDAVTDSSRCRPDLAPAIAADPAFQGFSR
;
A
#
# COMPACT_ATOMS: atom_id res chain seq x y z
N MET A 1 6.26 -19.98 14.93
CA MET A 1 7.39 -20.64 14.23
C MET A 1 8.42 -21.09 15.25
N ASN A 2 8.87 -22.35 15.26
CA ASN A 2 9.89 -22.80 16.22
C ASN A 2 11.24 -22.14 15.87
N GLN A 3 12.11 -21.95 16.86
CA GLN A 3 13.39 -21.27 16.69
C GLN A 3 14.23 -21.92 15.56
N ASP A 4 14.14 -23.25 15.40
CA ASP A 4 14.79 -24.03 14.35
C ASP A 4 14.33 -23.68 12.93
N ASP A 5 13.04 -23.38 12.71
CA ASP A 5 12.51 -23.02 11.39
C ASP A 5 13.04 -21.66 10.92
N SER A 6 13.29 -20.74 11.87
CA SER A 6 13.84 -19.41 11.57
C SER A 6 15.30 -19.46 11.10
N PHE A 7 16.10 -20.37 11.66
CA PHE A 7 17.48 -20.60 11.25
C PHE A 7 17.55 -21.23 9.85
N GLN A 8 16.67 -22.20 9.55
CA GLN A 8 16.64 -22.83 8.22
C GLN A 8 16.20 -21.87 7.10
N LEU A 9 15.26 -20.96 7.38
CA LEU A 9 14.85 -19.95 6.40
C LEU A 9 15.99 -18.96 6.11
N ARG A 10 16.73 -18.56 7.15
CA ARG A 10 17.87 -17.66 7.01
C ARG A 10 18.99 -18.30 6.18
N ASP A 11 19.33 -19.56 6.44
CA ASP A 11 20.34 -20.29 5.66
C ASP A 11 19.95 -20.43 4.18
N LEU A 12 18.67 -20.66 3.88
CA LEU A 12 18.16 -20.70 2.50
C LEU A 12 18.27 -19.33 1.80
N LEU A 13 17.93 -18.25 2.50
CA LEU A 13 18.05 -16.88 1.95
C LEU A 13 19.52 -16.47 1.76
N GLU A 14 20.41 -16.86 2.66
CA GLU A 14 21.85 -16.64 2.52
C GLU A 14 22.44 -17.47 1.36
N GLN A 15 21.99 -18.73 1.16
CA GLN A 15 22.35 -19.53 -0.01
C GLN A 15 21.84 -18.91 -1.32
N ALA A 16 20.58 -18.45 -1.36
CA ALA A 16 20.01 -17.77 -2.52
C ALA A 16 20.77 -16.47 -2.89
N GLY A 17 21.32 -15.77 -1.90
CA GLY A 17 22.14 -14.56 -2.09
C GLY A 17 23.61 -14.82 -2.42
N GLY A 18 24.06 -16.07 -2.38
CA GLY A 18 25.41 -16.51 -2.68
C GLY A 18 25.78 -16.29 -4.15
N ALA A 19 26.99 -15.79 -4.40
CA ALA A 19 27.50 -15.64 -5.76
C ALA A 19 27.76 -17.03 -6.37
N GLY A 20 27.09 -17.38 -7.47
CA GLY A 20 27.37 -18.60 -8.24
C GLY A 20 26.16 -19.44 -8.67
N LEU A 21 24.95 -19.14 -8.17
CA LEU A 21 23.74 -19.82 -8.62
C LEU A 21 23.38 -19.39 -10.05
N SER A 22 23.03 -20.36 -10.89
CA SER A 22 22.33 -20.10 -12.15
C SER A 22 20.92 -19.57 -11.85
N GLN A 23 20.31 -18.90 -12.84
CA GLN A 23 18.96 -18.34 -12.67
C GLN A 23 17.93 -19.38 -12.23
N GLY A 24 17.95 -20.59 -12.82
CA GLY A 24 17.02 -21.67 -12.45
C GLY A 24 17.26 -22.22 -11.04
N GLU A 25 18.50 -22.22 -10.55
CA GLU A 25 18.81 -22.62 -9.17
C GLU A 25 18.33 -21.56 -8.17
N ALA A 26 18.50 -20.27 -8.49
CA ALA A 26 17.99 -19.17 -7.67
C ALA A 26 16.45 -19.22 -7.58
N GLU A 27 15.76 -19.45 -8.70
CA GLU A 27 14.30 -19.62 -8.74
C GLU A 27 13.85 -20.84 -7.89
N THR A 28 14.59 -21.95 -7.94
CA THR A 28 14.28 -23.15 -7.16
C THR A 28 14.44 -22.93 -5.65
N VAL A 29 15.56 -22.33 -5.22
CA VAL A 29 15.82 -22.05 -3.80
C VAL A 29 14.79 -21.05 -3.27
N PHE A 30 14.44 -20.04 -4.07
CA PHE A 30 13.41 -19.08 -3.71
C PHE A 30 12.03 -19.74 -3.56
N ALA A 31 11.61 -20.57 -4.52
CA ALA A 31 10.33 -21.29 -4.44
C ALA A 31 10.24 -22.19 -3.19
N GLN A 32 11.34 -22.83 -2.80
CA GLN A 32 11.41 -23.64 -1.58
C GLN A 32 11.32 -22.79 -0.30
N ALA A 33 12.03 -21.66 -0.26
CA ALA A 33 11.93 -20.72 0.86
C ALA A 33 10.50 -20.17 0.99
N TRP A 34 9.86 -19.86 -0.13
CA TRP A 34 8.50 -19.35 -0.19
C TRP A 34 7.47 -20.36 0.29
N ALA A 35 7.53 -21.61 -0.20
CA ALA A 35 6.62 -22.67 0.23
C ALA A 35 6.66 -22.88 1.76
N ARG A 36 7.84 -22.73 2.38
CA ARG A 36 7.98 -22.81 3.85
C ARG A 36 7.39 -21.60 4.57
N ILE A 37 7.49 -20.41 3.99
CA ILE A 37 6.82 -19.23 4.53
C ILE A 37 5.30 -19.43 4.46
N GLU A 38 4.76 -19.90 3.34
CA GLU A 38 3.33 -20.20 3.19
C GLU A 38 2.85 -21.26 4.18
N GLU A 39 3.62 -22.33 4.39
CA GLU A 39 3.32 -23.36 5.38
C GLU A 39 3.37 -22.80 6.82
N GLY A 40 4.30 -21.88 7.11
CA GLY A 40 4.37 -21.18 8.39
C GLY A 40 3.17 -20.27 8.64
N ILE A 41 2.73 -19.51 7.62
CA ILE A 41 1.54 -18.66 7.67
C ILE A 41 0.30 -19.51 7.91
N ALA A 42 0.16 -20.64 7.22
CA ALA A 42 -0.99 -21.54 7.36
C ALA A 42 -1.12 -22.17 8.76
N ARG A 43 -0.02 -22.26 9.53
CA ARG A 43 0.00 -22.82 10.89
C ARG A 43 -0.26 -21.80 12.01
N GLU A 44 -0.17 -20.50 11.75
CA GLU A 44 -0.41 -19.46 12.75
C GLU A 44 -1.80 -18.82 12.56
N PRO A 45 -2.82 -19.24 13.32
CA PRO A 45 -4.12 -18.59 13.27
C PRO A 45 -4.07 -17.22 13.97
N GLY A 46 -4.28 -16.14 13.22
CA GLY A 46 -4.55 -14.79 13.77
C GLY A 46 -3.98 -13.63 12.96
N ASP A 47 -4.52 -12.43 13.19
CA ASP A 47 -4.22 -11.16 12.50
C ASP A 47 -2.74 -10.71 12.57
N THR A 48 -1.96 -11.30 13.48
CA THR A 48 -0.52 -11.04 13.61
C THR A 48 0.31 -11.75 12.53
N ALA A 49 -0.19 -12.83 11.93
CA ALA A 49 0.52 -13.59 10.91
C ALA A 49 0.58 -12.84 9.56
N GLU A 50 -0.48 -12.15 9.16
CA GLU A 50 -0.55 -11.40 7.90
C GLU A 50 0.37 -10.16 7.92
N LYS A 51 0.37 -9.41 9.02
CA LYS A 51 1.28 -8.28 9.26
C LYS A 51 2.74 -8.75 9.27
N SER A 52 3.02 -9.88 9.90
CA SER A 52 4.37 -10.48 9.95
C SER A 52 4.85 -11.01 8.60
N ALA A 53 3.95 -11.58 7.79
CA ALA A 53 4.26 -12.08 6.46
C ALA A 53 4.52 -10.94 5.48
N SER A 54 3.71 -9.87 5.53
CA SER A 54 3.88 -8.70 4.66
C SER A 54 5.18 -7.94 4.97
N ALA A 55 5.50 -7.74 6.25
CA ALA A 55 6.78 -7.14 6.66
C ALA A 55 7.99 -7.97 6.18
N ARG A 56 7.96 -9.30 6.37
CA ARG A 56 9.03 -10.20 5.92
C ARG A 56 9.17 -10.25 4.39
N ARG A 57 8.07 -10.12 3.65
CA ARG A 57 8.09 -10.04 2.18
C ARG A 57 8.79 -8.76 1.70
N LEU A 58 8.50 -7.63 2.32
CA LEU A 58 9.12 -6.34 2.00
C LEU A 58 10.62 -6.31 2.37
N ASP A 59 11.01 -6.93 3.48
CA ASP A 59 12.43 -7.06 3.86
C ASP A 59 13.25 -7.84 2.83
N VAL A 60 12.69 -8.92 2.26
CA VAL A 60 13.35 -9.70 1.19
C VAL A 60 13.53 -8.86 -0.08
N LEU A 61 12.55 -8.02 -0.42
CA LEU A 61 12.65 -7.07 -1.53
C LEU A 61 13.71 -5.99 -1.26
N ALA A 62 13.83 -5.50 -0.02
CA ALA A 62 14.81 -4.49 0.37
C ALA A 62 16.28 -4.99 0.32
N LEU A 63 16.50 -6.31 0.35
CA LEU A 63 17.84 -6.90 0.29
C LEU A 63 18.39 -7.07 -1.14
N GLN A 64 17.55 -7.10 -2.17
CA GLN A 64 18.00 -7.27 -3.57
C GLN A 64 18.70 -6.06 -4.25
N PRO A 65 18.38 -4.77 -3.99
CA PRO A 65 18.84 -3.67 -4.84
C PRO A 65 20.22 -3.11 -4.47
N GLN A 66 20.77 -3.39 -3.28
CA GLN A 66 22.03 -2.77 -2.84
C GLN A 66 23.25 -3.17 -3.70
N ARG A 67 23.27 -4.38 -4.29
CA ARG A 67 24.40 -4.82 -5.12
C ARG A 67 24.45 -4.15 -6.50
N ARG A 68 23.31 -3.83 -7.11
CA ARG A 68 23.27 -3.18 -8.44
C ARG A 68 23.53 -1.67 -8.36
N ARG A 69 23.02 -0.98 -7.33
CA ARG A 69 23.21 0.48 -7.15
C ARG A 69 24.69 0.88 -6.98
N ARG A 70 25.54 0.02 -6.39
CA ARG A 70 26.98 0.29 -6.23
C ARG A 70 27.74 0.38 -7.57
N ARG A 71 27.26 -0.26 -8.64
CA ARG A 71 27.92 -0.21 -9.96
C ARG A 71 27.44 0.94 -10.84
N ALA A 72 26.21 1.42 -10.65
CA ALA A 72 25.63 2.50 -11.46
C ALA A 72 26.02 3.92 -10.97
N ARG A 73 26.44 4.09 -9.71
CA ARG A 73 26.87 5.39 -9.14
C ARG A 73 28.23 5.90 -9.65
N ALA A 74 28.89 5.21 -10.58
CA ALA A 74 30.20 5.61 -11.11
C ALA A 74 30.13 6.61 -12.29
N ILE A 75 28.94 7.05 -12.71
CA ILE A 75 28.81 7.93 -13.89
C ILE A 75 27.87 9.11 -13.55
N VAL A 76 28.39 10.12 -12.85
CA VAL A 76 27.77 11.47 -12.81
C VAL A 76 28.85 12.54 -12.95
N ILE A 77 29.08 12.90 -14.22
CA ILE A 77 29.18 14.26 -14.79
C ILE A 77 29.95 15.30 -13.97
N THR A 78 31.21 15.46 -14.38
CA THR A 78 32.09 16.60 -14.13
C THR A 78 31.60 17.83 -14.90
N SER A 79 30.83 18.72 -14.27
CA SER A 79 30.53 20.05 -14.81
C SER A 79 30.93 21.12 -13.79
N ALA A 80 32.16 21.59 -13.93
CA ALA A 80 32.71 22.70 -13.18
C ALA A 80 32.12 24.02 -13.71
N VAL A 81 31.41 24.76 -12.86
CA VAL A 81 31.26 26.21 -13.02
C VAL A 81 31.80 26.87 -11.76
N LEU A 82 33.09 27.20 -11.85
CA LEU A 82 33.79 28.14 -10.99
C LEU A 82 33.21 29.53 -11.24
N LEU A 83 32.50 30.10 -10.26
CA LEU A 83 32.47 31.56 -10.06
C LEU A 83 32.29 31.84 -8.56
N ALA A 84 33.32 32.48 -8.02
CA ALA A 84 33.53 32.72 -6.60
C ALA A 84 32.51 33.71 -6.02
N GLY A 85 31.90 33.31 -4.91
CA GLY A 85 31.06 34.13 -4.05
C GLY A 85 30.64 33.29 -2.84
N ALA A 86 31.36 33.44 -1.73
CA ALA A 86 31.30 32.55 -0.58
C ALA A 86 29.96 32.61 0.17
N SER A 87 29.07 31.70 -0.19
CA SER A 87 28.05 31.15 0.71
C SER A 87 27.93 29.67 0.35
N SER A 88 28.57 28.82 1.15
CA SER A 88 28.48 27.36 1.05
C SER A 88 27.06 26.92 1.41
N ALA A 89 26.12 27.15 0.49
CA ALA A 89 24.86 26.43 0.50
C ALA A 89 25.22 24.97 0.26
N ALA A 90 25.05 24.13 1.27
CA ALA A 90 25.05 22.69 1.07
C ALA A 90 23.92 22.41 0.07
N ALA A 91 24.28 22.17 -1.20
CA ALA A 91 23.31 21.68 -2.17
C ALA A 91 22.86 20.31 -1.63
N ALA A 92 21.62 20.23 -1.16
CA ALA A 92 21.05 18.95 -0.78
C ALA A 92 21.14 18.01 -1.99
N GLU A 93 21.66 16.80 -1.78
CA GLU A 93 21.74 15.80 -2.85
C GLU A 93 20.31 15.49 -3.32
N TYR A 94 20.04 15.70 -4.61
CA TYR A 94 18.78 15.28 -5.22
C TYR A 94 18.75 13.76 -5.32
N ILE A 95 17.72 13.15 -4.75
CA ILE A 95 17.47 11.70 -4.81
C ILE A 95 16.12 11.53 -5.48
N ALA A 96 16.09 10.87 -6.64
CA ALA A 96 14.84 10.62 -7.36
C ALA A 96 14.02 9.52 -6.67
N ALA A 97 12.74 9.76 -6.48
CA ALA A 97 11.77 8.81 -5.97
C ALA A 97 11.43 7.74 -7.02
N ARG A 98 11.34 8.12 -8.30
CA ARG A 98 11.19 7.16 -9.41
C ARG A 98 12.48 6.38 -9.61
N THR A 99 12.44 5.07 -9.41
CA THR A 99 13.61 4.18 -9.53
C THR A 99 13.78 3.54 -10.91
N GLY A 100 12.74 3.58 -11.75
CA GLY A 100 12.60 2.85 -13.02
C GLY A 100 12.41 1.34 -12.85
N GLN A 101 12.41 0.81 -11.63
CA GLN A 101 12.30 -0.62 -11.35
C GLN A 101 10.82 -1.02 -11.28
N HIS A 102 10.49 -2.16 -11.89
CA HIS A 102 9.13 -2.73 -11.87
C HIS A 102 9.20 -4.15 -11.32
N LEU A 103 8.25 -4.49 -10.46
CA LEU A 103 8.11 -5.85 -9.92
C LEU A 103 7.61 -6.81 -11.00
N ASN A 104 7.88 -8.10 -10.82
CA ASN A 104 7.39 -9.14 -11.73
C ASN A 104 7.04 -10.45 -10.99
N GLY A 105 6.29 -11.33 -11.67
CA GLY A 105 5.93 -12.62 -11.13
C GLY A 105 5.12 -12.52 -9.83
N TRP A 106 5.56 -13.26 -8.81
CA TRP A 106 4.88 -13.35 -7.51
C TRP A 106 4.88 -12.03 -6.72
N GLU A 107 5.84 -11.14 -6.98
CA GLU A 107 6.00 -9.88 -6.25
C GLU A 107 4.82 -8.94 -6.49
N LEU A 108 4.20 -9.01 -7.67
CA LEU A 108 3.01 -8.24 -8.03
C LEU A 108 1.83 -8.54 -7.10
N GLY A 109 1.70 -9.77 -6.61
CA GLY A 109 0.61 -10.10 -5.69
C GLY A 109 0.84 -9.64 -4.25
N ALA A 110 2.10 -9.48 -3.86
CA ALA A 110 2.45 -9.01 -2.52
C ALA A 110 2.43 -7.47 -2.42
N ALA A 111 2.93 -6.79 -3.46
CA ALA A 111 3.12 -5.35 -3.44
C ALA A 111 2.26 -4.61 -4.48
N GLY A 112 1.48 -5.30 -5.31
CA GLY A 112 0.74 -4.64 -6.40
C GLY A 112 1.66 -4.25 -7.57
N PRO A 113 1.05 -3.82 -8.69
CA PRO A 113 1.78 -3.46 -9.91
C PRO A 113 2.46 -2.09 -9.84
N GLY A 114 3.16 -1.74 -10.91
CA GLY A 114 3.74 -0.41 -11.12
C GLY A 114 5.21 -0.28 -10.73
N GLU A 115 5.69 0.95 -10.78
CA GLU A 115 7.08 1.29 -10.46
C GLU A 115 7.33 1.17 -8.95
N VAL A 116 8.48 0.65 -8.55
CA VAL A 116 8.98 0.73 -7.17
C VAL A 116 9.47 2.15 -6.92
N LEU A 117 8.89 2.82 -5.95
CA LEU A 117 9.27 4.17 -5.52
C LEU A 117 10.25 4.12 -4.35
N ASP A 118 11.27 4.96 -4.39
CA ASP A 118 12.18 5.24 -3.29
C ASP A 118 11.54 6.30 -2.37
N GLN A 119 11.09 5.88 -1.19
CA GLN A 119 10.38 6.78 -0.28
C GLN A 119 11.31 7.85 0.33
N GLY A 120 12.63 7.65 0.24
CA GLY A 120 13.64 8.64 0.60
C GLY A 120 13.95 9.67 -0.49
N GLY A 121 13.27 9.59 -1.65
CA GLY A 121 13.44 10.53 -2.73
C GLY A 121 13.01 11.95 -2.35
N SER A 122 13.81 12.95 -2.71
CA SER A 122 13.52 14.37 -2.45
C SER A 122 12.24 14.86 -3.14
N ASP A 123 11.82 14.18 -4.21
CA ASP A 123 10.58 14.41 -4.98
C ASP A 123 9.47 13.38 -4.66
N TYR A 124 9.66 12.50 -3.65
CA TYR A 124 8.72 11.40 -3.36
C TYR A 124 7.30 11.87 -3.11
N ARG A 125 7.13 12.97 -2.36
CA ARG A 125 5.81 13.56 -2.13
C ARG A 125 5.10 13.93 -3.43
N GLN A 126 5.79 14.60 -4.35
CA GLN A 126 5.21 15.03 -5.61
C GLN A 126 4.85 13.82 -6.48
N VAL A 127 5.77 12.85 -6.58
CA VAL A 127 5.53 11.60 -7.32
C VAL A 127 4.31 10.86 -6.76
N LEU A 128 4.19 10.77 -5.44
CA LEU A 128 3.06 10.12 -4.79
C LEU A 128 1.75 10.88 -5.04
N GLU A 129 1.74 12.21 -4.88
CA GLU A 129 0.58 13.07 -5.14
C GLU A 129 0.08 12.91 -6.58
N ASP A 130 0.99 12.89 -7.56
CA ASP A 130 0.67 12.68 -8.97
C ASP A 130 0.10 11.28 -9.21
N SER A 131 0.72 10.25 -8.62
CA SER A 131 0.31 8.85 -8.81
C SER A 131 -1.08 8.55 -8.26
N VAL A 132 -1.56 9.30 -7.25
CA VAL A 132 -2.87 9.10 -6.60
C VAL A 132 -3.89 10.21 -6.93
N ALA A 133 -3.55 11.14 -7.82
CA ALA A 133 -4.39 12.30 -8.15
C ALA A 133 -5.79 11.92 -8.67
N GLY A 134 -5.91 10.77 -9.34
CA GLY A 134 -7.17 10.30 -9.93
C GLY A 134 -8.14 9.63 -8.94
N ILE A 135 -7.76 9.42 -7.68
CA ILE A 135 -8.59 8.69 -6.71
C ILE A 135 -9.49 9.68 -5.95
N PRO A 136 -10.82 9.64 -6.16
CA PRO A 136 -11.73 10.65 -5.60
C PRO A 136 -12.09 10.34 -4.15
N PHE A 137 -11.76 11.24 -3.24
CA PHE A 137 -12.28 11.26 -1.87
C PHE A 137 -13.69 11.89 -1.86
N ALA A 138 -14.50 11.55 -0.85
CA ALA A 138 -15.81 12.17 -0.70
C ALA A 138 -15.68 13.70 -0.49
N PRO A 139 -16.61 14.52 -1.02
CA PRO A 139 -16.59 15.97 -0.81
C PRO A 139 -16.56 16.34 0.68
N GLY A 140 -15.65 17.24 1.07
CA GLY A 140 -15.47 17.63 2.47
C GLY A 140 -14.45 16.78 3.25
N TYR A 141 -13.83 15.78 2.62
CA TYR A 141 -12.80 14.92 3.22
C TYR A 141 -11.38 15.24 2.71
N GLU A 142 -11.12 16.48 2.32
CA GLU A 142 -9.81 16.91 1.80
C GLU A 142 -8.70 16.78 2.85
N ALA A 143 -9.04 16.97 4.13
CA ALA A 143 -8.12 16.76 5.25
C ALA A 143 -7.68 15.29 5.34
N GLN A 144 -8.61 14.34 5.22
CA GLN A 144 -8.32 12.90 5.24
C GLN A 144 -7.45 12.47 4.06
N ARG A 145 -7.63 13.09 2.89
CA ARG A 145 -6.75 12.89 1.74
C ARG A 145 -5.33 13.37 2.05
N ALA A 146 -5.19 14.56 2.64
CA ALA A 146 -3.89 15.12 3.04
C ALA A 146 -3.21 14.31 4.16
N ASP A 147 -3.99 13.81 5.11
CA ASP A 147 -3.50 12.94 6.19
C ASP A 147 -3.08 11.58 5.66
N THR A 148 -3.78 11.03 4.67
CA THR A 148 -3.37 9.78 3.99
C THR A 148 -2.00 9.93 3.34
N LEU A 149 -1.72 11.06 2.69
CA LEU A 149 -0.38 11.38 2.18
C LEU A 149 0.64 11.41 3.33
N THR A 150 0.34 12.18 4.38
CA THR A 150 1.33 12.53 5.41
C THR A 150 1.64 11.39 6.39
N GLN A 151 0.61 10.73 6.92
CA GLN A 151 0.75 9.72 7.97
C GLN A 151 0.98 8.31 7.42
N GLY A 152 0.45 8.01 6.22
CA GLY A 152 0.47 6.66 5.67
C GLY A 152 1.73 6.30 4.90
N MET A 153 2.37 7.28 4.24
CA MET A 153 3.42 7.00 3.25
C MET A 153 4.64 7.92 3.35
N LEU A 154 4.49 9.15 3.85
CA LEU A 154 5.62 10.08 3.95
C LEU A 154 6.50 9.89 5.21
N GLN A 155 6.13 9.00 6.12
CA GLN A 155 6.91 8.69 7.33
C GLN A 155 7.90 7.52 7.15
N ALA A 156 8.24 7.19 5.92
CA ALA A 156 9.13 6.08 5.63
C ALA A 156 10.58 6.36 6.08
N GLU A 157 11.25 5.31 6.56
CA GLU A 157 12.67 5.41 6.88
C GLU A 157 13.51 5.54 5.60
N ALA A 158 14.71 6.10 5.72
CA ALA A 158 15.63 6.20 4.60
C ALA A 158 15.91 4.81 4.02
N GLY A 159 15.63 4.62 2.72
CA GLY A 159 15.78 3.34 2.03
C GLY A 159 14.52 2.48 1.99
N SER A 160 13.41 2.92 2.60
CA SER A 160 12.10 2.28 2.40
C SER A 160 11.64 2.40 0.95
N GLN A 161 10.97 1.36 0.46
CA GLN A 161 10.44 1.29 -0.90
C GLN A 161 8.94 0.98 -0.88
N LEU A 162 8.20 1.47 -1.87
CA LEU A 162 6.77 1.23 -2.04
C LEU A 162 6.45 1.23 -3.53
N THR A 163 5.66 0.28 -4.00
CA THR A 163 5.18 0.31 -5.39
C THR A 163 4.08 1.36 -5.58
N GLU A 164 3.98 1.91 -6.79
CA GLU A 164 2.87 2.76 -7.18
C GLU A 164 1.51 2.08 -6.96
N GLY A 165 1.38 0.80 -7.29
CA GLY A 165 0.15 0.03 -7.10
C GLY A 165 -0.25 -0.11 -5.63
N ALA A 166 0.70 -0.41 -4.72
CA ALA A 166 0.39 -0.45 -3.28
C ALA A 166 -0.04 0.92 -2.77
N ALA A 167 0.63 1.99 -3.22
CA ALA A 167 0.27 3.35 -2.85
C ALA A 167 -1.17 3.68 -3.29
N ARG A 168 -1.47 3.47 -4.57
CA ARG A 168 -2.78 3.77 -5.14
C ARG A 168 -3.89 2.91 -4.51
N ALA A 169 -3.64 1.62 -4.27
CA ALA A 169 -4.58 0.75 -3.58
C ALA A 169 -4.91 1.22 -2.15
N GLN A 170 -3.90 1.70 -1.41
CA GLN A 170 -4.12 2.24 -0.08
C GLN A 170 -4.95 3.54 -0.13
N PHE A 171 -4.71 4.42 -1.11
CA PHE A 171 -5.55 5.60 -1.32
C PHE A 171 -6.98 5.24 -1.72
N ALA A 172 -7.16 4.24 -2.58
CA ALA A 172 -8.48 3.76 -2.99
C ALA A 172 -9.27 3.22 -1.78
N ARG A 173 -8.64 2.41 -0.91
CA ARG A 173 -9.25 1.98 0.36
C ARG A 173 -9.66 3.14 1.24
N ASN A 174 -8.77 4.10 1.47
CA ASN A 174 -9.07 5.25 2.32
C ASN A 174 -10.21 6.10 1.74
N ALA A 175 -10.21 6.32 0.42
CA ALA A 175 -11.29 7.02 -0.28
C ALA A 175 -12.63 6.30 -0.11
N LEU A 176 -12.68 4.98 -0.26
CA LEU A 176 -13.89 4.18 -0.03
C LEU A 176 -14.44 4.34 1.40
N CYS A 177 -13.56 4.37 2.41
CA CYS A 177 -13.98 4.67 3.79
C CYS A 177 -14.63 6.05 3.92
N THR A 178 -14.09 7.08 3.25
CA THR A 178 -14.71 8.42 3.24
C THR A 178 -16.06 8.45 2.54
N TRP A 179 -16.24 7.66 1.48
CA TRP A 179 -17.54 7.55 0.78
C TRP A 179 -18.59 6.81 1.60
N ALA A 180 -18.20 5.78 2.34
CA ALA A 180 -19.08 5.13 3.32
C ALA A 180 -19.52 6.11 4.42
N ASP A 181 -18.58 6.89 4.96
CA ASP A 181 -18.86 7.91 5.98
C ASP A 181 -19.79 9.02 5.45
N ALA A 182 -19.50 9.54 4.25
CA ALA A 182 -20.33 10.55 3.59
C ALA A 182 -21.75 10.04 3.31
N TRP A 183 -21.93 8.76 3.00
CA TRP A 183 -23.24 8.14 2.88
C TRP A 183 -24.01 8.16 4.21
N VAL A 184 -23.34 7.82 5.33
CA VAL A 184 -23.94 7.83 6.67
C VAL A 184 -24.35 9.25 7.08
N VAL A 185 -23.50 10.25 6.79
CA VAL A 185 -23.79 11.68 7.00
C VAL A 185 -25.01 12.11 6.18
N ALA A 186 -25.02 11.78 4.88
CA ALA A 186 -26.11 12.13 3.97
C ALA A 186 -27.44 11.51 4.40
N GLN A 187 -27.42 10.25 4.82
CA GLN A 187 -28.61 9.55 5.32
C GLN A 187 -29.14 10.21 6.60
N ALA A 188 -28.28 10.51 7.58
CA ALA A 188 -28.68 11.16 8.82
C ALA A 188 -29.28 12.56 8.59
N ALA A 189 -28.79 13.27 7.58
CA ALA A 189 -29.29 14.58 7.19
C ALA A 189 -30.53 14.54 6.27
N GLY A 190 -30.99 13.36 5.84
CA GLY A 190 -32.04 13.23 4.84
C GLY A 190 -31.66 13.79 3.45
N ASN A 191 -30.37 13.93 3.15
CA ASN A 191 -29.87 14.44 1.88
C ASN A 191 -29.77 13.32 0.84
N THR A 192 -30.88 13.05 0.16
CA THR A 192 -30.99 11.96 -0.83
C THR A 192 -30.09 12.15 -2.04
N THR A 193 -29.77 13.39 -2.43
CA THR A 193 -28.83 13.67 -3.54
C THR A 193 -27.41 13.26 -3.17
N ALA A 194 -26.91 13.66 -2.00
CA ALA A 194 -25.58 13.26 -1.53
C ALA A 194 -25.51 11.74 -1.29
N GLN A 195 -26.58 11.14 -0.77
CA GLN A 195 -26.66 9.70 -0.60
C GLN A 195 -26.57 8.95 -1.94
N ALA A 196 -27.32 9.40 -2.96
CA ALA A 196 -27.28 8.81 -4.30
C ALA A 196 -25.90 8.98 -4.96
N GLN A 197 -25.23 10.12 -4.75
CA GLN A 197 -23.86 10.33 -5.21
C GLN A 197 -22.89 9.34 -4.57
N ALA A 198 -22.97 9.13 -3.25
CA ALA A 198 -22.12 8.16 -2.57
C ALA A 198 -22.35 6.73 -3.08
N VAL A 199 -23.61 6.31 -3.28
CA VAL A 199 -23.93 4.99 -3.87
C VAL A 199 -23.36 4.87 -5.29
N ALA A 200 -23.50 5.90 -6.12
CA ALA A 200 -22.98 5.89 -7.48
C ALA A 200 -21.45 5.78 -7.52
N THR A 201 -20.75 6.48 -6.62
CA THR A 201 -19.28 6.40 -6.54
C THR A 201 -18.80 5.05 -6.00
N LEU A 202 -19.47 4.49 -4.99
CA LEU A 202 -19.17 3.14 -4.49
C LEU A 202 -19.35 2.09 -5.59
N ALA A 203 -20.42 2.18 -6.39
CA ALA A 203 -20.64 1.28 -7.52
C ALA A 203 -19.57 1.44 -8.61
N ALA A 204 -19.18 2.69 -8.93
CA ALA A 204 -18.11 2.95 -9.89
C ALA A 204 -16.72 2.51 -9.39
N ALA A 205 -16.55 2.31 -8.08
CA ALA A 205 -15.27 1.92 -7.51
C ALA A 205 -14.84 0.49 -7.88
N HIS A 206 -15.78 -0.38 -8.24
CA HIS A 206 -15.46 -1.69 -8.83
C HIS A 206 -14.64 -1.57 -10.13
N ASP A 207 -14.78 -0.46 -10.84
CA ASP A 207 -14.08 -0.19 -12.09
C ASP A 207 -12.82 0.67 -11.91
N TRP A 208 -12.44 1.00 -10.68
CA TRP A 208 -11.20 1.72 -10.44
C TRP A 208 -10.01 0.81 -10.75
N PRO A 209 -9.04 1.26 -11.58
CA PRO A 209 -7.86 0.46 -11.89
C PRO A 209 -7.13 -0.07 -10.64
N ASP A 210 -7.18 0.71 -9.56
CA ASP A 210 -6.52 0.41 -8.29
C ASP A 210 -7.22 -0.66 -7.46
N VAL A 211 -8.53 -0.83 -7.68
CA VAL A 211 -9.33 -1.91 -7.10
C VAL A 211 -9.13 -3.17 -7.93
N GLN A 212 -9.26 -3.08 -9.25
CA GLN A 212 -9.07 -4.21 -10.17
C GLN A 212 -7.67 -4.82 -10.09
N ALA A 213 -6.63 -3.99 -10.00
CA ALA A 213 -5.25 -4.46 -9.89
C ALA A 213 -5.01 -5.36 -8.67
N LEU A 214 -5.66 -5.08 -7.53
CA LEU A 214 -5.52 -5.93 -6.35
C LEU A 214 -6.38 -7.19 -6.41
N ASP A 215 -7.50 -7.17 -7.13
CA ASP A 215 -8.31 -8.37 -7.34
C ASP A 215 -7.63 -9.36 -8.31
N GLU A 216 -6.86 -8.85 -9.29
CA GLU A 216 -6.10 -9.68 -10.24
C GLU A 216 -4.86 -10.32 -9.60
N TYR A 217 -4.09 -9.55 -8.84
CA TYR A 217 -2.78 -9.99 -8.33
C TYR A 217 -2.78 -10.32 -6.84
N GLY A 218 -3.62 -9.69 -6.04
CA GLY A 218 -3.62 -9.83 -4.59
C GLY A 218 -4.36 -11.08 -4.09
N PRO A 219 -4.35 -11.33 -2.77
CA PRO A 219 -5.35 -12.21 -2.20
C PRO A 219 -6.72 -11.65 -2.58
N ALA A 220 -7.61 -12.51 -3.08
CA ALA A 220 -8.93 -12.21 -3.67
C ALA A 220 -9.94 -11.52 -2.72
N THR A 221 -9.47 -10.81 -1.69
CA THR A 221 -10.24 -10.29 -0.56
C THR A 221 -9.95 -8.84 -0.22
N SER A 222 -8.95 -8.19 -0.82
CA SER A 222 -8.55 -6.82 -0.42
C SER A 222 -9.68 -5.79 -0.52
N PHE A 223 -10.62 -5.99 -1.46
CA PHE A 223 -11.84 -5.20 -1.62
C PHE A 223 -13.12 -6.05 -1.59
N ALA A 224 -13.09 -7.27 -1.04
CA ALA A 224 -14.28 -8.13 -0.97
C ALA A 224 -15.44 -7.50 -0.16
N TRP A 225 -15.13 -6.54 0.71
CA TRP A 225 -16.10 -5.76 1.48
C TRP A 225 -16.80 -4.65 0.67
N LEU A 226 -16.32 -4.31 -0.53
CA LEU A 226 -16.90 -3.25 -1.36
C LEU A 226 -18.30 -3.62 -1.89
N ALA A 227 -18.47 -4.85 -2.39
CA ALA A 227 -19.76 -5.32 -2.88
C ALA A 227 -20.88 -5.31 -1.81
N PRO A 228 -20.68 -5.86 -0.59
CA PRO A 228 -21.69 -5.75 0.47
C PRO A 228 -21.91 -4.31 0.92
N LEU A 229 -20.87 -3.47 0.99
CA LEU A 229 -21.01 -2.04 1.30
C LEU A 229 -21.91 -1.33 0.28
N GLU A 230 -21.64 -1.48 -1.02
CA GLU A 230 -22.42 -0.89 -2.10
C GLU A 230 -23.88 -1.34 -2.04
N SER A 231 -24.10 -2.65 -1.85
CA SER A 231 -25.43 -3.24 -1.74
C SER A 231 -26.23 -2.65 -0.58
N ALA A 232 -25.64 -2.58 0.61
CA ALA A 232 -26.28 -1.99 1.80
C ALA A 232 -26.57 -0.49 1.59
N ALA A 233 -25.60 0.26 1.05
CA ALA A 233 -25.76 1.68 0.77
C ALA A 233 -26.90 1.94 -0.23
N ARG A 234 -27.03 1.12 -1.27
CA ARG A 234 -28.14 1.18 -2.24
C ARG A 234 -29.48 0.83 -1.61
N ALA A 235 -29.51 -0.13 -0.69
CA ALA A 235 -30.73 -0.55 0.00
C ALA A 235 -31.21 0.43 1.08
N GLY A 236 -30.42 1.47 1.40
CA GLY A 236 -30.72 2.35 2.54
C GLY A 236 -30.42 1.67 3.89
N ASP A 237 -29.73 0.54 3.89
CA ASP A 237 -29.45 -0.26 5.07
C ASP A 237 -28.23 0.31 5.82
N ARG A 238 -28.50 1.13 6.83
CA ARG A 238 -27.46 1.74 7.64
C ARG A 238 -26.60 0.71 8.36
N GLN A 239 -27.22 -0.33 8.94
CA GLN A 239 -26.48 -1.33 9.69
C GLN A 239 -25.57 -2.13 8.76
N GLY A 240 -26.06 -2.51 7.57
CA GLY A 240 -25.24 -3.19 6.56
C GLY A 240 -24.02 -2.36 6.12
N VAL A 241 -24.13 -1.03 6.04
CA VAL A 241 -22.98 -0.14 5.77
C VAL A 241 -21.96 -0.17 6.93
N LEU A 242 -22.44 -0.10 8.17
CA LEU A 242 -21.59 -0.17 9.37
C LEU A 242 -20.88 -1.53 9.50
N ASP A 243 -21.58 -2.62 9.22
CA ASP A 243 -21.05 -3.98 9.28
C ASP A 243 -19.97 -4.18 8.19
N ALA A 244 -20.24 -3.76 6.94
CA ALA A 244 -19.26 -3.86 5.86
C ALA A 244 -17.97 -3.05 6.15
N VAL A 245 -18.10 -1.88 6.79
CA VAL A 245 -16.95 -1.08 7.23
C VAL A 245 -16.17 -1.78 8.36
N THR A 246 -16.87 -2.44 9.29
CA THR A 246 -16.25 -3.24 10.36
C THR A 246 -15.49 -4.43 9.79
N ASP A 247 -16.11 -5.15 8.87
CA ASP A 247 -15.56 -6.33 8.20
C ASP A 247 -14.37 -5.99 7.31
N SER A 248 -14.29 -4.74 6.82
CA SER A 248 -13.13 -4.30 6.03
C SER A 248 -11.83 -4.46 6.81
N SER A 249 -11.82 -4.28 8.14
CA SER A 249 -10.63 -4.13 9.00
C SER A 249 -9.63 -3.05 8.58
N ARG A 250 -9.94 -2.26 7.54
CA ARG A 250 -9.03 -1.28 6.93
C ARG A 250 -9.46 0.16 7.16
N CYS A 251 -10.75 0.42 7.38
CA CYS A 251 -11.20 1.75 7.74
C CYS A 251 -10.75 2.12 9.16
N ARG A 252 -10.53 3.42 9.38
CA ARG A 252 -10.06 3.97 10.66
C ARG A 252 -10.98 5.13 11.10
N PRO A 253 -11.03 5.43 12.41
CA PRO A 253 -11.88 6.51 12.92
C PRO A 253 -11.64 7.88 12.28
N ASP A 254 -10.39 8.19 11.91
CA ASP A 254 -10.01 9.46 11.28
C ASP A 254 -10.50 9.58 9.83
N LEU A 255 -10.64 8.45 9.13
CA LEU A 255 -11.16 8.38 7.76
C LEU A 255 -12.70 8.38 7.72
N ALA A 256 -13.33 7.84 8.76
CA ALA A 256 -14.77 7.66 8.85
C ALA A 256 -15.32 8.13 10.21
N PRO A 257 -15.24 9.45 10.52
CA PRO A 257 -15.61 9.98 11.82
C PRO A 257 -17.10 9.89 12.15
N ALA A 258 -18.00 9.99 11.17
CA ALA A 258 -19.43 9.89 11.42
C ALA A 258 -19.84 8.44 11.76
N ILE A 259 -19.25 7.46 11.07
CA ILE A 259 -19.36 6.04 11.38
C ILE A 259 -18.78 5.77 12.77
N ALA A 260 -17.60 6.30 13.09
CA ALA A 260 -16.97 6.15 14.39
C ALA A 260 -17.80 6.72 15.55
N ALA A 261 -18.58 7.77 15.28
CA ALA A 261 -19.49 8.39 16.24
C ALA A 261 -20.88 7.76 16.28
N ASP A 262 -21.19 6.81 15.39
CA ASP A 262 -22.49 6.15 15.33
C ASP A 262 -22.67 5.20 16.52
N PRO A 263 -23.74 5.34 17.33
CA PRO A 263 -23.96 4.47 18.49
C PRO A 263 -24.23 3.00 18.14
N ALA A 264 -24.61 2.69 16.90
CA ALA A 264 -24.81 1.33 16.42
C ALA A 264 -23.50 0.68 15.91
N PHE A 265 -22.45 1.48 15.71
CA PHE A 265 -21.16 0.99 15.23
C PHE A 265 -20.42 0.23 16.35
N GLN A 266 -20.05 -1.02 16.08
CA GLN A 266 -19.39 -1.89 17.07
C GLN A 266 -17.89 -1.59 17.24
N GLY A 267 -17.37 -0.59 16.51
CA GLY A 267 -15.97 -0.20 16.50
C GLY A 267 -15.20 -0.80 15.33
N PHE A 268 -14.02 -0.24 15.06
CA PHE A 268 -13.12 -0.77 14.06
C PHE A 268 -12.42 -2.02 14.60
N SER A 269 -12.36 -3.07 13.78
CA SER A 269 -11.54 -4.25 14.04
C SER A 269 -10.09 -3.81 14.30
N ARG A 270 -9.48 -4.30 15.39
CA ARG A 270 -8.10 -3.98 15.79
C ARG A 270 -7.09 -4.89 15.11
#